data_AF-B8J1M4-F1
#
_entry.id   AF-B8J1M4-F1
#
_cell.length_a   1.000
_cell.length_b   1.000
_cell.length_c   1.000
_cell.angle_alpha   90.00
_cell.angle_beta   90.00
_cell.angle_gamma   90.00
#
_symmetry.space_group_name_H-M   'P 1'
#
loop_
_entity.id
_entity.type
_entity.pdbx_description
1 polymer ?
#
loop_
_entity_poly.entity_id
_entity_poly.type
_entity_poly.pdbx_seq_one_letter_code
_entity_poly.pdbx_strand_id
1 'polypeptide(L)'
;MPRISFLHTLPRTAAVIFSATMCMAALCGLTAASAGAQVTLLVPSQPSIEAPAKTEKAEPAGKREDKKQEGRQSAPKTEKNTDAGKNKTAPAKAAPQPAAPPQGQGASPTAEQDPGQSTAATAGQPAAQPAEETQTPPPAPELPAIDEQVDVLITMMRPFQNQGLVMDMPQLFAVLRYDNASPVKDGLIQPERRDLLGDVEEIGYLDQKAWGANVALAHPGLYQFIIEGRPWWDAAHGQFLQHYVKAVLPVHGVERGWDQPVGQTFEIQPLVRPFGLTAPALFSGVVLLHGKPLANASVRMSRINTEKRTVPTPWHEEMAARSDKAGQFSFVLNQPGWWYCIATAPGDPLKGPDGQPKALNLGAVFWLYVDGAADARKR
;
A
#
# COMPACT_ATOMS: atom_id res chain seq x y z
N MET A 1 -99.21 -34.43 -39.29
CA MET A 1 -97.87 -34.25 -39.91
C MET A 1 -98.06 -33.77 -41.34
N PRO A 2 -97.14 -33.01 -41.97
CA PRO A 2 -95.81 -32.57 -41.52
C PRO A 2 -95.65 -31.02 -41.55
N ARG A 3 -94.39 -30.51 -41.71
CA ARG A 3 -93.92 -29.09 -41.62
C ARG A 3 -93.87 -28.58 -40.15
N ILE A 4 -93.00 -27.65 -39.73
CA ILE A 4 -92.42 -26.44 -40.36
C ILE A 4 -90.93 -26.26 -39.97
N SER A 5 -90.15 -25.52 -40.76
CA SER A 5 -88.82 -24.97 -40.40
C SER A 5 -88.90 -23.44 -40.28
N PHE A 6 -88.25 -22.81 -39.29
CA PHE A 6 -87.86 -21.39 -39.31
C PHE A 6 -86.76 -21.05 -38.30
N LEU A 7 -85.95 -20.02 -38.59
CA LEU A 7 -84.99 -19.40 -37.66
C LEU A 7 -85.71 -18.32 -36.82
N HIS A 8 -85.21 -17.99 -35.62
CA HIS A 8 -85.29 -16.62 -35.05
C HIS A 8 -84.27 -16.32 -33.91
N THR A 9 -83.42 -15.30 -34.15
CA THR A 9 -82.97 -14.20 -33.24
C THR A 9 -82.49 -14.40 -31.77
N LEU A 10 -81.22 -13.96 -31.53
CA LEU A 10 -80.73 -13.06 -30.45
C LEU A 10 -80.76 -13.57 -28.97
N PRO A 11 -80.19 -12.85 -27.94
CA PRO A 11 -79.48 -11.55 -27.91
C PRO A 11 -78.14 -11.47 -27.09
N ARG A 12 -77.45 -10.31 -27.16
CA ARG A 12 -76.44 -9.77 -26.17
C ARG A 12 -75.13 -10.60 -26.01
N THR A 13 -74.01 -10.10 -25.47
CA THR A 13 -73.67 -8.84 -24.77
C THR A 13 -72.31 -8.29 -25.25
N ALA A 14 -71.96 -7.04 -24.93
CA ALA A 14 -70.63 -6.49 -25.21
C ALA A 14 -69.58 -6.89 -24.16
N ALA A 15 -68.32 -7.08 -24.58
CA ALA A 15 -67.16 -7.19 -23.70
C ALA A 15 -65.93 -6.56 -24.38
N VAL A 16 -65.36 -5.51 -23.79
CA VAL A 16 -64.14 -4.85 -24.29
C VAL A 16 -62.93 -5.58 -23.72
N ILE A 17 -62.18 -6.30 -24.56
CA ILE A 17 -60.94 -6.95 -24.16
C ILE A 17 -59.80 -5.94 -24.26
N PHE A 18 -59.46 -5.30 -23.13
CA PHE A 18 -58.17 -4.65 -22.97
C PHE A 18 -57.07 -5.73 -23.01
N SER A 19 -56.29 -5.76 -24.08
CA SER A 19 -55.17 -6.71 -24.19
C SER A 19 -54.07 -6.34 -23.19
N ALA A 20 -53.84 -7.20 -22.21
CA ALA A 20 -52.81 -7.02 -21.18
C ALA A 20 -51.39 -7.29 -21.74
N THR A 21 -50.92 -6.42 -22.62
CA THR A 21 -49.63 -6.55 -23.34
C THR A 21 -48.68 -5.40 -23.01
N MET A 22 -48.74 -4.89 -21.78
CA MET A 22 -47.96 -3.74 -21.30
C MET A 22 -47.49 -3.94 -19.84
N CYS A 23 -46.86 -5.08 -19.53
CA CYS A 23 -46.21 -5.28 -18.21
C CYS A 23 -45.09 -6.34 -18.17
N MET A 24 -44.43 -6.65 -19.29
CA MET A 24 -43.37 -7.69 -19.32
C MET A 24 -42.12 -7.30 -20.13
N ALA A 25 -41.83 -6.00 -20.20
CA ALA A 25 -40.62 -5.44 -20.82
C ALA A 25 -39.86 -4.49 -19.85
N ALA A 26 -39.99 -4.71 -18.53
CA ALA A 26 -39.55 -3.79 -17.48
C ALA A 26 -38.75 -4.46 -16.33
N LEU A 27 -38.28 -5.70 -16.51
CA LEU A 27 -37.51 -6.45 -15.49
C LEU A 27 -36.22 -7.12 -16.01
N CYS A 28 -35.62 -6.57 -17.08
CA CYS A 28 -34.21 -6.83 -17.43
C CYS A 28 -33.33 -5.59 -17.22
N GLY A 29 -33.75 -4.68 -16.34
CA GLY A 29 -32.97 -3.50 -15.96
C GLY A 29 -32.02 -3.80 -14.80
N LEU A 30 -30.71 -3.72 -15.09
CA LEU A 30 -29.67 -3.43 -14.10
C LEU A 30 -29.59 -4.38 -12.89
N THR A 31 -29.29 -5.65 -13.14
CA THR A 31 -28.18 -6.25 -12.37
C THR A 31 -26.90 -5.53 -12.79
N ALA A 32 -26.64 -4.37 -12.19
CA ALA A 32 -25.36 -3.69 -12.30
C ALA A 32 -24.32 -4.59 -11.62
N ALA A 33 -23.70 -5.48 -12.40
CA ALA A 33 -22.58 -6.30 -11.95
C ALA A 33 -21.51 -5.33 -11.43
N SER A 34 -21.29 -5.35 -10.12
CA SER A 34 -20.44 -4.38 -9.43
C SER A 34 -19.10 -4.33 -10.15
N ALA A 35 -18.73 -3.15 -10.66
CA ALA A 35 -17.51 -2.97 -11.42
C ALA A 35 -16.31 -3.25 -10.50
N GLY A 36 -15.83 -4.50 -10.53
CA GLY A 36 -14.79 -4.99 -9.64
C GLY A 36 -13.56 -4.10 -9.64
N ALA A 37 -12.94 -3.95 -8.47
CA ALA A 37 -11.90 -2.96 -8.21
C ALA A 37 -10.87 -2.91 -9.34
N GLN A 38 -10.78 -1.76 -10.01
CA GLN A 38 -9.78 -1.50 -11.05
C GLN A 38 -8.61 -0.78 -10.40
N VAL A 39 -7.39 -1.32 -10.54
CA VAL A 39 -6.18 -0.73 -9.95
C VAL A 39 -5.04 -0.73 -10.96
N THR A 40 -4.22 0.32 -10.91
CA THR A 40 -2.95 0.35 -11.63
C THR A 40 -1.96 -0.52 -10.87
N LEU A 41 -1.59 -1.64 -11.48
CA LEU A 41 -0.55 -2.53 -11.03
C LEU A 41 0.82 -1.93 -11.39
N LEU A 42 1.71 -1.95 -10.41
CA LEU A 42 3.14 -1.62 -10.51
C LEU A 42 3.86 -2.64 -9.63
N VAL A 43 4.51 -3.64 -10.22
CA VAL A 43 5.31 -4.62 -9.45
C VAL A 43 6.65 -4.91 -10.14
N PRO A 44 7.75 -4.97 -9.38
CA PRO A 44 8.98 -5.62 -9.84
C PRO A 44 8.76 -7.14 -9.98
N SER A 45 9.52 -7.80 -10.85
CA SER A 45 9.46 -9.25 -11.08
C SER A 45 9.89 -10.08 -9.85
N GLN A 46 10.63 -9.47 -8.92
CA GLN A 46 11.02 -10.05 -7.63
C GLN A 46 10.69 -9.06 -6.49
N PRO A 47 10.30 -9.52 -5.29
CA PRO A 47 9.95 -8.64 -4.17
C PRO A 47 11.16 -8.14 -3.35
N SER A 48 12.33 -8.71 -3.57
CA SER A 48 13.64 -8.31 -3.05
C SER A 48 14.73 -8.83 -3.98
N ILE A 49 15.92 -8.23 -3.93
CA ILE A 49 17.14 -8.76 -4.55
C ILE A 49 18.17 -8.93 -3.45
N GLU A 50 18.53 -10.18 -3.15
CA GLU A 50 19.45 -10.51 -2.07
C GLU A 50 20.90 -10.47 -2.53
N ALA A 51 21.81 -10.06 -1.65
CA ALA A 51 23.24 -10.05 -1.97
C ALA A 51 23.75 -11.49 -2.21
N PRO A 52 24.65 -11.70 -3.20
CA PRO A 52 25.19 -13.03 -3.48
C PRO A 52 25.85 -13.62 -2.23
N ALA A 53 25.48 -14.86 -1.90
CA ALA A 53 25.93 -15.54 -0.68
C ALA A 53 27.46 -15.54 -0.60
N LYS A 54 28.01 -15.00 0.50
CA LYS A 54 29.46 -14.95 0.71
C LYS A 54 30.01 -16.36 0.79
N THR A 55 30.69 -16.80 -0.27
CA THR A 55 31.43 -18.07 -0.27
C THR A 55 32.55 -17.98 0.75
N GLU A 56 32.34 -18.58 1.93
CA GLU A 56 33.39 -18.74 2.93
C GLU A 56 34.53 -19.56 2.30
N LYS A 57 35.63 -18.89 1.96
CA LYS A 57 36.88 -19.58 1.65
C LYS A 57 37.33 -20.29 2.92
N ALA A 58 37.10 -21.60 2.97
CA ALA A 58 37.50 -22.43 4.08
C ALA A 58 38.98 -22.22 4.40
N GLU A 59 39.28 -21.66 5.57
CA GLU A 59 40.66 -21.50 6.03
C GLU A 59 41.30 -22.88 6.18
N PRO A 60 42.57 -23.06 5.78
CA PRO A 60 43.24 -24.35 5.90
C PRO A 60 43.37 -24.72 7.38
N ALA A 61 42.72 -25.81 7.78
CA ALA A 61 42.51 -26.18 9.17
C ALA A 61 43.83 -26.20 9.98
N GLY A 62 43.99 -25.22 10.86
CA GLY A 62 45.10 -25.17 11.82
C GLY A 62 45.11 -26.41 12.71
N LYS A 63 46.26 -27.07 12.80
CA LYS A 63 46.41 -28.29 13.60
C LYS A 63 46.04 -28.03 15.06
N ARG A 64 45.00 -28.70 15.56
CA ARG A 64 44.79 -28.85 17.01
C ARG A 64 45.79 -29.88 17.52
N GLU A 65 46.57 -29.52 18.53
CA GLU A 65 47.35 -30.49 19.30
C GLU A 65 46.47 -31.05 20.42
N ASP A 66 46.35 -32.38 20.50
CA ASP A 66 45.63 -33.04 21.58
C ASP A 66 46.42 -32.97 22.90
N LYS A 67 45.75 -32.53 23.97
CA LYS A 67 46.23 -32.77 25.33
C LYS A 67 45.15 -33.44 26.19
N LYS A 68 45.26 -34.77 26.24
CA LYS A 68 44.46 -35.70 27.02
C LYS A 68 44.53 -35.38 28.52
N GLN A 69 43.38 -35.41 29.21
CA GLN A 69 43.33 -35.54 30.67
C GLN A 69 42.12 -36.42 31.06
N GLU A 70 42.33 -37.34 32.01
CA GLU A 70 41.40 -38.45 32.30
C GLU A 70 40.79 -38.38 33.71
N GLY A 71 39.57 -38.92 33.84
CA GLY A 71 38.93 -39.26 35.12
C GLY A 71 38.03 -38.16 35.69
N ARG A 72 36.84 -38.45 36.23
CA ARG A 72 36.26 -39.74 36.67
C ARG A 72 34.76 -39.86 36.36
N GLN A 73 34.27 -41.10 36.34
CA GLN A 73 32.84 -41.43 36.35
C GLN A 73 32.29 -41.44 37.78
N SER A 74 31.04 -41.01 37.98
CA SER A 74 30.13 -41.63 38.96
C SER A 74 28.66 -41.23 38.75
N ALA A 75 27.90 -42.17 38.22
CA ALA A 75 26.45 -42.32 38.40
C ALA A 75 26.24 -43.77 38.94
N PRO A 76 25.04 -44.22 39.38
CA PRO A 76 23.72 -43.56 39.29
C PRO A 76 22.86 -43.66 40.57
N LYS A 77 21.65 -43.09 40.56
CA LYS A 77 20.39 -43.86 40.66
C LYS A 77 19.12 -43.00 40.53
N THR A 78 18.05 -43.66 40.08
CA THR A 78 16.67 -43.16 40.00
C THR A 78 15.94 -43.42 41.30
N GLU A 79 15.01 -42.55 41.70
CA GLU A 79 13.78 -42.99 42.37
C GLU A 79 12.61 -42.00 42.15
N LYS A 80 11.38 -42.44 42.46
CA LYS A 80 10.14 -41.86 41.94
C LYS A 80 8.96 -42.15 42.88
N ASN A 81 8.33 -41.10 43.41
CA ASN A 81 6.94 -41.03 43.90
C ASN A 81 6.72 -39.65 44.56
N THR A 82 5.54 -39.06 44.79
CA THR A 82 4.15 -39.03 44.25
C THR A 82 3.36 -38.23 45.29
N ASP A 83 2.18 -37.72 44.89
CA ASP A 83 1.15 -37.13 45.76
C ASP A 83 1.47 -35.75 46.38
N ALA A 84 0.51 -34.86 46.68
CA ALA A 84 -0.80 -34.46 46.14
C ALA A 84 -1.42 -33.53 47.19
N GLY A 85 -2.25 -32.57 46.80
CA GLY A 85 -2.80 -31.59 47.75
C GLY A 85 -3.17 -30.26 47.08
N LYS A 86 -4.05 -30.27 46.07
CA LYS A 86 -5.44 -29.83 46.26
C LYS A 86 -5.60 -28.61 47.20
N ASN A 87 -6.01 -27.48 46.62
CA ASN A 87 -7.23 -26.85 47.11
C ASN A 87 -8.07 -26.26 45.96
N LYS A 88 -9.36 -26.04 46.23
CA LYS A 88 -10.34 -25.35 45.34
C LYS A 88 -10.27 -23.82 45.65
N THR A 89 -10.94 -22.88 44.97
CA THR A 89 -12.35 -22.83 44.54
C THR A 89 -12.59 -21.64 43.58
N ALA A 90 -13.70 -21.66 42.82
CA ALA A 90 -14.27 -20.57 42.02
C ALA A 90 -15.82 -20.70 42.03
N PRO A 91 -16.65 -19.82 41.40
CA PRO A 91 -16.39 -18.57 40.67
C PRO A 91 -17.31 -17.38 41.11
N ALA A 92 -17.29 -16.24 40.38
CA ALA A 92 -18.36 -15.23 40.39
C ALA A 92 -18.43 -14.39 39.09
N LYS A 93 -19.59 -13.78 38.78
CA LYS A 93 -19.84 -12.82 37.67
C LYS A 93 -20.55 -11.57 38.21
N ALA A 94 -20.22 -10.36 37.72
CA ALA A 94 -21.06 -9.15 37.81
C ALA A 94 -20.58 -8.02 36.86
N ALA A 95 -21.47 -7.06 36.54
CA ALA A 95 -21.27 -5.75 35.87
C ALA A 95 -22.58 -4.90 36.06
N PRO A 96 -22.74 -3.60 35.65
CA PRO A 96 -21.79 -2.60 35.07
C PRO A 96 -21.88 -1.13 35.63
N GLN A 97 -20.97 -0.22 35.20
CA GLN A 97 -21.12 1.28 35.08
C GLN A 97 -21.36 2.16 36.37
N PRO A 98 -21.37 3.54 36.37
CA PRO A 98 -21.00 4.59 35.36
C PRO A 98 -20.13 5.84 35.82
N ALA A 99 -19.53 6.54 34.83
CA ALA A 99 -19.36 8.02 34.57
C ALA A 99 -18.86 9.15 35.57
N ALA A 100 -17.92 9.98 35.04
CA ALA A 100 -17.78 11.47 35.09
C ALA A 100 -17.32 12.24 36.38
N PRO A 101 -17.05 13.58 36.35
CA PRO A 101 -16.04 14.35 35.57
C PRO A 101 -15.18 15.31 36.46
N PRO A 102 -14.39 16.28 35.90
CA PRO A 102 -14.59 17.69 36.33
C PRO A 102 -14.31 18.81 35.28
N GLN A 103 -14.77 20.03 35.62
CA GLN A 103 -14.41 21.36 35.05
C GLN A 103 -13.54 22.11 36.10
N GLY A 104 -12.89 23.28 35.92
CA GLY A 104 -12.71 24.22 34.78
C GLY A 104 -12.34 25.64 35.30
N GLN A 105 -11.94 26.58 34.41
CA GLN A 105 -11.67 28.03 34.67
C GLN A 105 -10.39 28.38 35.50
N GLY A 106 -9.73 29.55 35.35
CA GLY A 106 -9.87 30.65 34.36
C GLY A 106 -9.00 31.90 34.68
N ALA A 107 -9.16 32.97 33.87
CA ALA A 107 -8.65 34.38 34.01
C ALA A 107 -7.28 34.80 33.41
N SER A 108 -7.20 36.09 33.02
CA SER A 108 -6.08 36.87 32.40
C SER A 108 -5.91 38.24 33.13
N PRO A 109 -4.96 39.16 32.82
CA PRO A 109 -5.09 40.13 31.68
C PRO A 109 -3.76 40.80 31.13
N THR A 110 -3.93 41.83 30.26
CA THR A 110 -3.05 42.98 29.79
C THR A 110 -1.69 43.26 30.48
N ALA A 111 -0.56 43.58 29.80
CA ALA A 111 -0.16 44.80 29.02
C ALA A 111 0.24 46.04 29.90
N GLU A 112 1.06 47.05 29.53
CA GLU A 112 1.57 47.59 28.24
C GLU A 112 2.85 48.54 28.44
N GLN A 113 3.44 49.08 27.35
CA GLN A 113 4.35 50.29 27.22
C GLN A 113 5.89 50.20 27.43
N ASP A 114 6.59 51.29 27.01
CA ASP A 114 8.03 51.51 26.71
C ASP A 114 8.31 53.06 26.84
N PRO A 115 9.42 53.77 26.43
CA PRO A 115 10.68 53.36 25.78
C PRO A 115 12.04 54.02 26.20
N GLY A 116 13.15 53.35 25.86
CA GLY A 116 14.37 53.90 25.19
C GLY A 116 15.35 54.89 25.87
N GLN A 117 16.66 54.59 25.79
CA GLN A 117 17.73 55.61 25.61
C GLN A 117 19.02 55.04 24.96
N SER A 118 19.95 55.90 24.56
CA SER A 118 21.10 55.56 23.70
C SER A 118 22.44 56.10 24.23
N THR A 119 23.51 55.32 24.04
CA THR A 119 24.91 55.80 23.96
C THR A 119 25.65 55.06 22.84
N ALA A 120 26.75 55.63 22.35
CA ALA A 120 27.52 55.13 21.21
C ALA A 120 29.04 55.33 21.41
N ALA A 121 29.83 54.93 20.41
CA ALA A 121 31.30 54.81 20.37
C ALA A 121 31.84 53.53 21.05
N THR A 122 32.97 52.94 20.62
CA THR A 122 33.99 53.40 19.65
C THR A 122 34.37 52.28 18.68
N ALA A 123 34.83 52.62 17.47
CA ALA A 123 35.32 51.64 16.50
C ALA A 123 36.66 50.99 16.90
N GLY A 124 36.82 49.71 16.59
CA GLY A 124 38.09 48.98 16.63
C GLY A 124 38.23 48.09 15.39
N GLN A 125 39.43 48.03 14.80
CA GLN A 125 39.69 47.19 13.63
C GLN A 125 39.86 45.70 14.04
N PRO A 126 39.52 44.75 13.15
CA PRO A 126 39.58 43.33 13.48
C PRO A 126 41.03 42.85 13.61
N ALA A 127 41.32 42.10 14.67
CA ALA A 127 42.54 41.30 14.74
C ALA A 127 42.40 40.10 13.78
N ALA A 128 43.41 39.89 12.92
CA ALA A 128 43.41 38.75 12.01
C ALA A 128 43.56 37.44 12.80
N GLN A 129 42.53 36.59 12.74
CA GLN A 129 42.67 35.19 13.10
C GLN A 129 43.54 34.48 12.04
N PRO A 130 44.36 33.50 12.41
CA PRO A 130 45.01 32.63 11.41
C PRO A 130 43.93 31.97 10.56
N ALA A 131 44.16 31.84 9.26
CA ALA A 131 43.29 31.03 8.42
C ALA A 131 43.41 29.56 8.86
N GLU A 132 42.33 28.97 9.36
CA GLU A 132 42.24 27.52 9.47
C GLU A 132 42.33 26.95 8.05
N GLU A 133 43.31 26.07 7.82
CA GLU A 133 43.37 25.33 6.57
C GLU A 133 42.06 24.55 6.41
N THR A 134 41.29 24.90 5.37
CA THR A 134 40.00 24.25 5.09
C THR A 134 40.26 22.83 4.64
N GLN A 135 40.42 21.92 5.61
CA GLN A 135 40.59 20.49 5.36
C GLN A 135 39.37 20.03 4.55
N THR A 136 39.61 19.70 3.28
CA THR A 136 38.58 19.17 2.41
C THR A 136 37.97 17.96 3.11
N PRO A 137 36.65 17.93 3.37
CA PRO A 137 36.05 16.77 4.01
C PRO A 137 36.40 15.52 3.18
N PRO A 138 36.74 14.39 3.82
CA PRO A 138 37.16 13.20 3.09
C PRO A 138 36.07 12.82 2.08
N PRO A 139 36.44 12.38 0.87
CA PRO A 139 35.46 12.03 -0.15
C PRO A 139 34.47 11.01 0.41
N ALA A 140 33.19 11.21 0.12
CA ALA A 140 32.13 10.32 0.59
C ALA A 140 32.46 8.88 0.18
N PRO A 141 32.26 7.88 1.06
CA PRO A 141 32.65 6.50 0.78
C PRO A 141 31.93 6.01 -0.46
N GLU A 142 32.72 5.63 -1.48
CA GLU A 142 32.23 5.17 -2.77
C GLU A 142 31.36 3.91 -2.58
N LEU A 143 30.14 3.95 -3.13
CA LEU A 143 29.19 2.86 -2.97
C LEU A 143 29.62 1.65 -3.82
N PRO A 144 29.47 0.42 -3.33
CA PRO A 144 29.79 -0.77 -4.12
C PRO A 144 28.86 -0.85 -5.33
N ALA A 145 29.43 -0.75 -6.53
CA ALA A 145 28.71 -0.97 -7.77
C ALA A 145 28.28 -2.45 -7.89
N ILE A 146 27.09 -2.68 -8.44
CA ILE A 146 26.53 -4.01 -8.74
C ILE A 146 25.89 -3.98 -10.13
N ASP A 147 25.86 -5.14 -10.80
CA ASP A 147 25.33 -5.30 -12.15
C ASP A 147 24.03 -6.13 -12.10
N GLU A 148 23.02 -5.55 -11.44
CA GLU A 148 21.70 -6.15 -11.21
C GLU A 148 20.63 -5.43 -12.03
N GLN A 149 19.58 -6.16 -12.43
CA GLN A 149 18.45 -5.61 -13.19
C GLN A 149 17.12 -6.21 -12.72
N VAL A 150 16.05 -5.43 -12.82
CA VAL A 150 14.69 -5.88 -12.49
C VAL A 150 13.69 -5.46 -13.55
N ASP A 151 12.89 -6.42 -14.02
CA ASP A 151 11.76 -6.13 -14.90
C ASP A 151 10.59 -5.61 -14.06
N VAL A 152 10.00 -4.49 -14.46
CA VAL A 152 8.86 -3.86 -13.79
C VAL A 152 7.64 -3.95 -14.69
N LEU A 153 6.58 -4.62 -14.21
CA LEU A 153 5.30 -4.72 -14.90
C LEU A 153 4.38 -3.56 -14.48
N ILE A 154 3.82 -2.89 -15.47
CA ILE A 154 2.90 -1.76 -15.33
C ILE A 154 1.63 -2.04 -16.15
N THR A 155 0.47 -2.13 -15.51
CA THR A 155 -0.80 -2.39 -16.22
C THR A 155 -2.01 -1.92 -15.40
N MET A 156 -3.20 -1.88 -15.99
CA MET A 156 -4.46 -1.76 -15.26
C MET A 156 -5.05 -3.16 -15.11
N MET A 157 -5.57 -3.52 -13.93
CA MET A 157 -6.17 -4.84 -13.74
C MET A 157 -7.38 -4.83 -12.81
N ARG A 158 -8.13 -5.95 -12.83
CA ARG A 158 -9.07 -6.36 -11.79
C ARG A 158 -8.46 -7.48 -10.96
N PRO A 159 -7.95 -7.23 -9.73
CA PRO A 159 -7.12 -8.18 -9.00
C PRO A 159 -7.86 -9.47 -8.59
N PHE A 160 -9.13 -9.38 -8.18
CA PHE A 160 -9.89 -10.56 -7.76
C PHE A 160 -10.34 -11.44 -8.94
N GLN A 161 -10.59 -10.84 -10.10
CA GLN A 161 -10.90 -11.57 -11.33
C GLN A 161 -9.64 -12.09 -12.04
N ASN A 162 -8.44 -11.64 -11.62
CA ASN A 162 -7.15 -11.84 -12.27
C ASN A 162 -7.23 -11.58 -13.78
N GLN A 163 -7.68 -10.37 -14.11
CA GLN A 163 -8.00 -9.92 -15.47
C GLN A 163 -7.28 -8.60 -15.75
N GLY A 164 -6.50 -8.54 -16.82
CA GLY A 164 -5.92 -7.28 -17.31
C GLY A 164 -6.99 -6.36 -17.91
N LEU A 165 -6.68 -5.08 -18.00
CA LEU A 165 -7.47 -4.04 -18.67
C LEU A 165 -6.53 -3.17 -19.52
N VAL A 166 -7.02 -2.62 -20.62
CA VAL A 166 -6.26 -1.64 -21.41
C VAL A 166 -5.84 -0.47 -20.52
N MET A 167 -4.55 -0.14 -20.53
CA MET A 167 -3.98 1.01 -19.84
C MET A 167 -3.20 1.88 -20.82
N ASP A 168 -3.40 3.19 -20.81
CA ASP A 168 -2.54 4.12 -21.54
C ASP A 168 -1.28 4.46 -20.77
N MET A 169 -0.22 4.82 -21.50
CA MET A 169 1.10 5.12 -20.94
C MET A 169 0.98 6.20 -19.85
N PRO A 170 1.59 6.03 -18.67
CA PRO A 170 1.42 6.95 -17.55
C PRO A 170 1.90 8.37 -17.85
N GLN A 171 1.58 9.30 -16.96
CA GLN A 171 2.09 10.68 -17.01
C GLN A 171 3.55 10.76 -16.54
N LEU A 172 3.90 9.90 -15.58
CA LEU A 172 5.21 9.80 -14.95
C LEU A 172 5.45 8.34 -14.59
N PHE A 173 6.65 7.83 -14.87
CA PHE A 173 7.22 6.65 -14.23
C PHE A 173 8.65 7.00 -13.80
N ALA A 174 9.00 6.74 -12.54
CA ALA A 174 10.30 7.06 -11.99
C ALA A 174 10.67 6.08 -10.86
N VAL A 175 11.95 6.02 -10.52
CA VAL A 175 12.46 5.29 -9.35
C VAL A 175 13.26 6.22 -8.45
N LEU A 176 13.05 6.07 -7.14
CA LEU A 176 13.75 6.78 -6.08
C LEU A 176 14.63 5.79 -5.32
N ARG A 177 15.96 5.92 -5.43
CA ARG A 177 16.93 5.09 -4.71
C ARG A 177 17.34 5.79 -3.42
N TYR A 178 17.12 5.11 -2.30
CA TYR A 178 17.58 5.49 -0.97
C TYR A 178 18.68 4.53 -0.53
N ASP A 179 19.72 5.05 0.13
CA ASP A 179 20.82 4.25 0.69
C ASP A 179 21.29 4.82 2.04
N ASN A 180 22.40 4.29 2.58
CA ASN A 180 22.96 4.75 3.85
C ASN A 180 23.72 6.08 3.77
N ALA A 181 24.09 6.55 2.57
CA ALA A 181 24.76 7.83 2.34
C ALA A 181 23.79 8.97 1.95
N SER A 182 22.57 8.62 1.54
CA SER A 182 21.55 9.55 1.01
C SER A 182 21.29 10.69 2.00
N PRO A 183 21.49 11.97 1.60
CA PRO A 183 21.53 13.08 2.54
C PRO A 183 20.16 13.35 3.15
N VAL A 184 20.14 14.01 4.32
CA VAL A 184 18.91 14.44 4.98
C VAL A 184 18.78 15.95 4.82
N LYS A 185 17.61 16.41 4.39
CA LYS A 185 17.26 17.83 4.29
C LYS A 185 15.86 18.03 4.85
N ASP A 186 15.69 19.06 5.69
CA ASP A 186 14.40 19.42 6.31
C ASP A 186 13.71 18.26 7.05
N GLY A 187 14.51 17.32 7.58
CA GLY A 187 14.06 16.10 8.26
C GLY A 187 13.78 14.90 7.35
N LEU A 188 13.74 15.07 6.02
CA LEU A 188 13.45 14.03 5.04
C LEU A 188 14.73 13.51 4.36
N ILE A 189 14.80 12.19 4.16
CA ILE A 189 15.88 11.57 3.37
C ILE A 189 15.67 11.91 1.90
N GLN A 190 16.70 12.47 1.25
CA GLN A 190 16.67 12.86 -0.15
C GLN A 190 17.18 11.67 -1.00
N PRO A 191 16.32 11.03 -1.82
CA PRO A 191 16.74 9.94 -2.70
C PRO A 191 17.45 10.45 -3.95
N GLU A 192 18.24 9.58 -4.57
CA GLU A 192 18.58 9.70 -5.98
C GLU A 192 17.33 9.39 -6.82
N ARG A 193 16.95 10.29 -7.74
CA ARG A 193 15.82 10.09 -8.65
C ARG A 193 16.31 9.79 -10.06
N ARG A 194 15.74 8.76 -10.69
CA ARG A 194 15.80 8.53 -12.13
C ARG A 194 14.37 8.50 -12.69
N ASP A 195 14.11 9.34 -13.68
CA ASP A 195 12.86 9.34 -14.45
C ASP A 195 12.99 8.33 -15.59
N LEU A 196 12.11 7.33 -15.61
CA LEU A 196 12.23 6.13 -16.45
C LEU A 196 11.12 6.01 -17.51
N LEU A 197 10.27 7.04 -17.66
CA LEU A 197 9.14 7.01 -18.60
C LEU A 197 9.56 6.83 -20.08
N GLY A 198 10.80 7.22 -20.43
CA GLY A 198 11.38 6.99 -21.74
C GLY A 198 11.90 5.56 -21.97
N ASP A 199 12.07 4.79 -20.89
CA ASP A 199 12.57 3.42 -20.88
C ASP A 199 11.42 2.38 -20.79
N VAL A 200 10.18 2.83 -21.01
CA VAL A 200 8.97 2.01 -20.95
C VAL A 200 8.59 1.51 -22.34
N GLU A 201 8.51 0.20 -22.50
CA GLU A 201 8.11 -0.48 -23.74
C GLU A 201 6.66 -1.02 -23.66
N GLU A 202 5.98 -1.13 -24.80
CA GLU A 202 4.65 -1.77 -24.88
C GLU A 202 4.79 -3.31 -24.89
N ILE A 203 4.06 -3.98 -24.00
CA ILE A 203 4.07 -5.44 -23.86
C ILE A 203 2.64 -6.01 -23.76
N GLY A 204 2.49 -7.32 -23.95
CA GLY A 204 1.23 -8.03 -23.71
C GLY A 204 1.18 -8.63 -22.30
N TYR A 205 0.10 -8.41 -21.55
CA TYR A 205 -0.15 -9.06 -20.26
C TYR A 205 -1.66 -9.32 -20.05
N LEU A 206 -2.01 -10.55 -19.62
CA LEU A 206 -3.40 -11.01 -19.44
C LEU A 206 -4.32 -10.62 -20.61
N ASP A 207 -3.88 -10.92 -21.84
CA ASP A 207 -4.55 -10.66 -23.11
C ASP A 207 -4.85 -9.16 -23.39
N GLN A 208 -4.14 -8.23 -22.75
CA GLN A 208 -4.30 -6.77 -22.92
C GLN A 208 -2.95 -6.07 -23.16
N LYS A 209 -3.03 -4.83 -23.70
CA LYS A 209 -1.90 -3.89 -23.75
C LYS A 209 -1.46 -3.53 -22.32
N ALA A 210 -0.19 -3.75 -22.04
CA ALA A 210 0.49 -3.40 -20.80
C ALA A 210 1.84 -2.72 -21.12
N TRP A 211 2.55 -2.34 -20.07
CA TRP A 211 3.80 -1.60 -20.16
C TRP A 211 4.86 -2.31 -19.33
N GLY A 212 6.08 -2.39 -19.84
CA GLY A 212 7.23 -3.00 -19.18
C GLY A 212 8.41 -2.05 -19.16
N ALA A 213 9.27 -2.14 -18.14
CA ALA A 213 10.56 -1.49 -18.12
C ALA A 213 11.60 -2.41 -17.48
N ASN A 214 12.77 -2.57 -18.12
CA ASN A 214 13.91 -3.23 -17.51
C ASN A 214 14.76 -2.18 -16.80
N VAL A 215 14.85 -2.25 -15.48
CA VAL A 215 15.48 -1.21 -14.66
C VAL A 215 16.81 -1.72 -14.12
N ALA A 216 17.91 -1.16 -14.62
CA ALA A 216 19.25 -1.39 -14.09
C ALA A 216 19.42 -0.79 -12.69
N LEU A 217 20.06 -1.54 -11.78
CA LEU A 217 20.18 -1.28 -10.35
C LEU A 217 21.66 -1.16 -9.95
N ALA A 218 22.35 -0.13 -10.43
CA ALA A 218 23.81 0.00 -10.36
C ALA A 218 24.44 -0.03 -8.94
N HIS A 219 23.65 0.11 -7.87
CA HIS A 219 24.11 0.12 -6.48
C HIS A 219 23.08 -0.55 -5.54
N PRO A 220 23.50 -1.08 -4.37
CA PRO A 220 22.61 -1.37 -3.26
C PRO A 220 21.76 -0.17 -2.88
N GLY A 221 20.54 -0.44 -2.40
CA GLY A 221 19.59 0.60 -2.06
C GLY A 221 18.19 0.05 -1.82
N LEU A 222 17.37 0.86 -1.17
CA LEU A 222 15.93 0.72 -1.24
C LEU A 222 15.42 1.51 -2.44
N TYR A 223 14.83 0.83 -3.42
CA TYR A 223 14.25 1.44 -4.60
C TYR A 223 12.74 1.57 -4.42
N GLN A 224 12.21 2.79 -4.46
CA GLN A 224 10.77 3.06 -4.50
C GLN A 224 10.36 3.45 -5.92
N PHE A 225 9.59 2.59 -6.59
CA PHE A 225 9.01 2.85 -7.90
C PHE A 225 7.73 3.67 -7.74
N ILE A 226 7.56 4.69 -8.56
CA ILE A 226 6.40 5.59 -8.52
C ILE A 226 5.79 5.82 -9.90
N ILE A 227 4.47 5.91 -9.95
CA ILE A 227 3.71 6.28 -11.16
C ILE A 227 2.69 7.36 -10.83
N GLU A 228 2.66 8.42 -11.64
CA GLU A 228 1.46 9.22 -11.80
C GLU A 228 0.71 8.75 -13.05
N GLY A 229 -0.50 8.23 -12.87
CA GLY A 229 -1.40 7.89 -13.96
C GLY A 229 -2.02 9.13 -14.58
N ARG A 230 -2.34 9.07 -15.88
CA ARG A 230 -3.20 10.08 -16.52
C ARG A 230 -4.64 9.89 -16.03
N PRO A 231 -5.42 10.96 -15.80
CA PRO A 231 -6.84 10.81 -15.50
C PRO A 231 -7.58 10.12 -16.65
N TRP A 232 -8.34 9.06 -16.37
CA TRP A 232 -9.15 8.35 -17.37
C TRP A 232 -10.65 8.39 -17.01
N TRP A 233 -11.50 8.22 -18.02
CA TRP A 233 -12.95 8.31 -17.87
C TRP A 233 -13.58 6.97 -17.46
N ASP A 234 -14.21 6.93 -16.29
CA ASP A 234 -15.04 5.83 -15.84
C ASP A 234 -16.50 6.07 -16.26
N ALA A 235 -16.84 5.56 -17.44
CA ALA A 235 -18.17 5.69 -18.03
C ALA A 235 -19.28 5.00 -17.21
N ALA A 236 -18.96 4.05 -16.32
CA ALA A 236 -19.96 3.37 -15.48
C ALA A 236 -20.42 4.25 -14.31
N HIS A 237 -19.55 5.13 -13.81
CA HIS A 237 -19.84 6.03 -12.69
C HIS A 237 -19.91 7.52 -13.09
N GLY A 238 -19.60 7.87 -14.35
CA GLY A 238 -19.73 9.24 -14.87
C GLY A 238 -18.70 10.22 -14.31
N GLN A 239 -17.52 9.72 -13.96
CA GLN A 239 -16.43 10.45 -13.29
C GLN A 239 -15.08 10.14 -13.93
N PHE A 240 -14.07 10.97 -13.62
CA PHE A 240 -12.67 10.64 -13.88
C PHE A 240 -12.06 9.91 -12.69
N LEU A 241 -11.11 9.02 -12.98
CA LEU A 241 -10.25 8.36 -12.01
C LEU A 241 -8.79 8.74 -12.30
N GLN A 242 -7.96 8.89 -11.26
CA GLN A 242 -6.51 9.03 -11.41
C GLN A 242 -5.79 8.23 -10.31
N HIS A 243 -4.74 7.49 -10.66
CA HIS A 243 -3.94 6.73 -9.69
C HIS A 243 -2.55 7.34 -9.49
N TYR A 244 -2.14 7.41 -8.23
CA TYR A 244 -0.79 7.67 -7.77
C TYR A 244 -0.28 6.36 -7.14
N VAL A 245 0.72 5.74 -7.74
CA VAL A 245 1.12 4.36 -7.42
C VAL A 245 2.51 4.35 -6.77
N LYS A 246 2.72 3.45 -5.81
CA LYS A 246 4.02 3.20 -5.18
C LYS A 246 4.25 1.71 -4.97
N ALA A 247 5.47 1.25 -5.25
CA ALA A 247 5.96 -0.09 -4.94
C ALA A 247 7.40 0.00 -4.42
N VAL A 248 7.83 -0.95 -3.58
CA VAL A 248 9.13 -0.90 -2.88
C VAL A 248 9.92 -2.18 -3.13
N LEU A 249 11.20 -2.02 -3.46
CA LEU A 249 12.16 -3.10 -3.71
C LEU A 249 13.44 -2.88 -2.89
N PRO A 250 13.72 -3.67 -1.84
CA PRO A 250 15.04 -3.69 -1.19
C PRO A 250 16.05 -4.45 -2.06
N VAL A 251 17.23 -3.86 -2.24
CA VAL A 251 18.37 -4.45 -2.95
C VAL A 251 19.55 -4.56 -2.00
N HIS A 252 20.07 -5.78 -1.86
CA HIS A 252 21.17 -6.16 -0.99
C HIS A 252 20.94 -5.77 0.49
N GLY A 253 19.72 -5.98 0.98
CA GLY A 253 19.33 -5.78 2.38
C GLY A 253 19.22 -4.32 2.85
N VAL A 254 19.31 -3.33 1.95
CA VAL A 254 19.18 -1.92 2.32
C VAL A 254 17.70 -1.57 2.56
N GLU A 255 17.36 -1.18 3.78
CA GLU A 255 15.99 -0.79 4.15
C GLU A 255 15.77 0.73 4.30
N ARG A 256 16.83 1.52 4.47
CA ARG A 256 16.72 2.96 4.79
C ARG A 256 15.89 3.69 3.72
N GLY A 257 14.86 4.41 4.16
CA GLY A 257 13.93 5.15 3.29
C GLY A 257 12.53 4.55 3.19
N TRP A 258 12.28 3.33 3.70
CA TRP A 258 11.00 2.63 3.50
C TRP A 258 9.78 3.33 4.10
N ASP A 259 10.01 4.09 5.18
CA ASP A 259 9.03 4.84 5.96
C ASP A 259 8.80 6.26 5.41
N GLN A 260 9.53 6.68 4.38
CA GLN A 260 9.46 8.06 3.88
C GLN A 260 8.27 8.27 2.92
N PRO A 261 7.64 9.46 2.94
CA PRO A 261 6.81 9.90 1.83
C PRO A 261 7.69 10.12 0.59
N VAL A 262 7.13 9.90 -0.60
CA VAL A 262 7.81 10.13 -1.89
C VAL A 262 7.46 11.47 -2.53
N GLY A 263 6.52 12.22 -1.95
CA GLY A 263 6.11 13.54 -2.42
C GLY A 263 5.06 13.49 -3.54
N GLN A 264 4.34 12.37 -3.68
CA GLN A 264 3.20 12.31 -4.61
C GLN A 264 2.00 13.09 -4.06
N THR A 265 1.16 13.62 -4.95
CA THR A 265 -0.06 14.39 -4.59
C THR A 265 -0.95 13.63 -3.62
N PHE A 266 -1.08 12.32 -3.80
CA PHE A 266 -1.84 11.42 -2.93
C PHE A 266 -1.05 10.12 -2.77
N GLU A 267 -0.69 9.73 -1.55
CA GLU A 267 0.11 8.52 -1.32
C GLU A 267 -0.23 7.80 -0.01
N ILE A 268 0.26 6.57 0.11
CA ILE A 268 0.28 5.80 1.36
C ILE A 268 1.73 5.76 1.86
N GLN A 269 1.94 6.26 3.08
CA GLN A 269 3.18 6.10 3.83
C GLN A 269 3.05 4.83 4.69
N PRO A 270 3.84 3.77 4.48
CA PRO A 270 3.75 2.57 5.33
C PRO A 270 4.24 2.86 6.76
N LEU A 271 3.62 2.22 7.74
CA LEU A 271 4.03 2.21 9.16
C LEU A 271 4.60 0.87 9.61
N VAL A 272 4.55 -0.15 8.74
CA VAL A 272 5.26 -1.43 8.86
C VAL A 272 6.09 -1.64 7.60
N ARG A 273 7.33 -2.11 7.76
CA ARG A 273 8.27 -2.40 6.66
C ARG A 273 7.59 -3.25 5.57
N PRO A 274 7.44 -2.76 4.33
CA PRO A 274 6.54 -3.36 3.34
C PRO A 274 7.13 -4.56 2.56
N PHE A 275 8.19 -5.18 3.09
CA PHE A 275 8.93 -6.29 2.47
C PHE A 275 9.51 -7.22 3.54
N GLY A 276 9.79 -8.48 3.17
CA GLY A 276 10.17 -9.54 4.12
C GLY A 276 9.02 -9.99 5.05
N LEU A 277 7.78 -9.65 4.70
CA LEU A 277 6.58 -9.98 5.47
C LEU A 277 6.16 -11.42 5.19
N THR A 278 6.03 -12.27 6.21
CA THR A 278 5.51 -13.63 6.06
C THR A 278 4.03 -13.70 6.47
N ALA A 279 3.20 -14.41 5.71
CA ALA A 279 1.78 -14.57 6.06
C ALA A 279 1.58 -15.47 7.31
N PRO A 280 0.72 -15.09 8.29
CA PRO A 280 -0.06 -13.85 8.35
C PRO A 280 0.75 -12.65 8.86
N ALA A 281 0.67 -11.52 8.15
CA ALA A 281 1.34 -10.27 8.51
C ALA A 281 0.35 -9.16 8.89
N LEU A 282 0.78 -8.18 9.69
CA LEU A 282 0.09 -6.90 9.85
C LEU A 282 0.66 -5.91 8.82
N PHE A 283 -0.20 -5.20 8.11
CA PHE A 283 0.16 -4.00 7.35
C PHE A 283 -0.60 -2.79 7.90
N SER A 284 0.10 -1.69 8.10
CA SER A 284 -0.48 -0.41 8.53
C SER A 284 0.21 0.74 7.80
N GLY A 285 -0.46 1.88 7.72
CA GLY A 285 0.04 3.05 7.00
C GLY A 285 -0.74 4.32 7.33
N VAL A 286 -0.21 5.45 6.88
CA VAL A 286 -0.86 6.76 6.87
C VAL A 286 -1.30 7.08 5.44
N VAL A 287 -2.54 7.51 5.26
CA VAL A 287 -3.01 8.12 4.00
C VAL A 287 -2.59 9.59 3.99
N LEU A 288 -1.82 10.01 2.99
CA LEU A 288 -1.34 11.39 2.82
C LEU A 288 -1.94 12.02 1.56
N LEU A 289 -2.58 13.18 1.68
CA LEU A 289 -3.04 14.02 0.58
C LEU A 289 -2.34 15.39 0.67
N HIS A 290 -1.67 15.81 -0.40
CA HIS A 290 -0.74 16.94 -0.43
C HIS A 290 0.26 16.93 0.75
N GLY A 291 0.83 15.74 1.05
CA GLY A 291 1.76 15.53 2.17
C GLY A 291 1.15 15.60 3.57
N LYS A 292 -0.18 15.73 3.71
CA LYS A 292 -0.88 15.86 5.01
C LYS A 292 -1.75 14.63 5.30
N PRO A 293 -1.81 14.13 6.55
CA PRO A 293 -2.69 13.03 6.91
C PRO A 293 -4.16 13.28 6.57
N LEU A 294 -4.77 12.38 5.81
CA LEU A 294 -6.16 12.46 5.37
C LEU A 294 -7.05 11.55 6.24
N ALA A 295 -7.88 12.17 7.10
CA ALA A 295 -8.78 11.46 8.00
C ALA A 295 -10.08 10.99 7.31
N ASN A 296 -10.65 9.87 7.77
CA ASN A 296 -11.86 9.23 7.27
C ASN A 296 -11.84 8.78 5.79
N ALA A 297 -10.67 8.81 5.13
CA ALA A 297 -10.49 8.32 3.77
C ALA A 297 -10.97 6.87 3.67
N SER A 298 -11.59 6.49 2.54
CA SER A 298 -11.91 5.09 2.32
C SER A 298 -10.63 4.36 1.94
N VAL A 299 -10.27 3.31 2.67
CA VAL A 299 -9.08 2.49 2.38
C VAL A 299 -9.53 1.06 2.13
N ARG A 300 -9.01 0.43 1.08
CA ARG A 300 -9.36 -0.93 0.68
C ARG A 300 -8.09 -1.75 0.43
N MET A 301 -8.16 -3.06 0.67
CA MET A 301 -7.01 -3.96 0.67
C MET A 301 -7.39 -5.33 0.12
N SER A 302 -6.68 -5.80 -0.92
CA SER A 302 -6.85 -7.18 -1.38
C SER A 302 -5.61 -7.75 -2.06
N ARG A 303 -5.62 -9.07 -2.26
CA ARG A 303 -4.59 -9.86 -2.93
C ARG A 303 -4.98 -10.06 -4.39
N ILE A 304 -4.00 -10.18 -5.29
CA ILE A 304 -4.29 -10.72 -6.63
C ILE A 304 -4.78 -12.17 -6.47
N ASN A 305 -5.90 -12.52 -7.08
CA ASN A 305 -6.48 -13.86 -7.04
C ASN A 305 -5.89 -14.73 -8.17
N THR A 306 -4.57 -14.94 -8.13
CA THR A 306 -3.83 -15.72 -9.13
C THR A 306 -4.40 -17.12 -9.35
N GLU A 307 -4.99 -17.72 -8.32
CA GLU A 307 -5.59 -19.06 -8.35
C GLU A 307 -7.05 -19.07 -8.84
N LYS A 308 -7.63 -17.89 -9.16
CA LYS A 308 -9.03 -17.70 -9.58
C LYS A 308 -10.04 -18.36 -8.62
N ARG A 309 -9.76 -18.35 -7.31
CA ARG A 309 -10.62 -18.92 -6.27
C ARG A 309 -11.91 -18.12 -6.15
N THR A 310 -13.05 -18.81 -6.14
CA THR A 310 -14.36 -18.21 -5.88
C THR A 310 -14.53 -17.88 -4.40
N VAL A 311 -15.33 -16.86 -4.08
CA VAL A 311 -15.69 -16.48 -2.70
C VAL A 311 -17.21 -16.43 -2.51
N PRO A 312 -17.73 -16.51 -1.27
CA PRO A 312 -19.19 -16.61 -1.04
C PRO A 312 -20.01 -15.37 -1.43
N THR A 313 -19.42 -14.17 -1.36
CA THR A 313 -20.05 -12.89 -1.75
C THR A 313 -18.98 -11.88 -2.19
N PRO A 314 -19.32 -10.83 -2.96
CA PRO A 314 -18.37 -9.78 -3.34
C PRO A 314 -17.65 -9.11 -2.16
N TRP A 315 -18.26 -9.10 -0.97
CA TRP A 315 -17.67 -8.60 0.28
C TRP A 315 -16.45 -9.40 0.79
N HIS A 316 -16.13 -10.52 0.14
CA HIS A 316 -14.93 -11.33 0.38
C HIS A 316 -13.85 -11.13 -0.69
N GLU A 317 -14.12 -10.35 -1.75
CA GLU A 317 -13.14 -10.04 -2.80
C GLU A 317 -12.12 -8.98 -2.33
N GLU A 318 -12.48 -8.16 -1.34
CA GLU A 318 -11.71 -7.00 -0.88
C GLU A 318 -12.08 -6.64 0.57
N MET A 319 -11.07 -6.31 1.39
CA MET A 319 -11.28 -5.78 2.74
C MET A 319 -11.41 -4.25 2.69
N ALA A 320 -12.31 -3.67 3.47
CA ALA A 320 -12.52 -2.22 3.56
C ALA A 320 -12.32 -1.69 4.99
N ALA A 321 -11.73 -0.50 5.09
CA ALA A 321 -11.52 0.26 6.31
C ALA A 321 -11.68 1.77 6.05
N ARG A 322 -11.52 2.57 7.10
CA ARG A 322 -11.30 4.03 6.99
C ARG A 322 -10.07 4.44 7.76
N SER A 323 -9.40 5.50 7.30
CA SER A 323 -8.35 6.14 8.07
C SER A 323 -8.89 6.88 9.30
N ASP A 324 -8.12 6.90 10.38
CA ASP A 324 -8.46 7.60 11.62
C ASP A 324 -8.17 9.12 11.55
N LYS A 325 -8.22 9.82 12.70
CA LYS A 325 -7.94 11.26 12.77
C LYS A 325 -6.49 11.64 12.40
N ALA A 326 -5.55 10.71 12.52
CA ALA A 326 -4.15 10.87 12.15
C ALA A 326 -3.83 10.24 10.78
N GLY A 327 -4.85 9.93 9.97
CA GLY A 327 -4.71 9.30 8.66
C GLY A 327 -4.36 7.81 8.70
N GLN A 328 -4.32 7.18 9.88
CA GLN A 328 -3.81 5.83 10.07
C GLN A 328 -4.86 4.75 9.78
N PHE A 329 -4.42 3.61 9.23
CA PHE A 329 -5.25 2.42 9.02
C PHE A 329 -4.45 1.13 9.26
N SER A 330 -5.10 -0.03 9.31
CA SER A 330 -4.43 -1.33 9.45
C SER A 330 -5.25 -2.48 8.85
N PHE A 331 -4.57 -3.50 8.31
CA PHE A 331 -5.13 -4.74 7.78
C PHE A 331 -4.25 -5.95 8.15
N VAL A 332 -4.85 -7.15 8.24
CA VAL A 332 -4.12 -8.41 8.40
C VAL A 332 -4.05 -9.13 7.05
N LEU A 333 -2.84 -9.36 6.55
CA LEU A 333 -2.56 -10.00 5.27
C LEU A 333 -2.36 -11.50 5.50
N ASN A 334 -3.43 -12.26 5.36
CA ASN A 334 -3.55 -13.64 5.81
C ASN A 334 -3.05 -14.70 4.81
N GLN A 335 -2.57 -14.30 3.63
CA GLN A 335 -2.15 -15.21 2.55
C GLN A 335 -0.94 -14.64 1.78
N PRO A 336 -0.03 -15.52 1.27
CA PRO A 336 1.15 -15.09 0.54
C PRO A 336 0.85 -14.73 -0.92
N GLY A 337 1.53 -13.73 -1.46
CA GLY A 337 1.36 -13.20 -2.82
C GLY A 337 1.42 -11.67 -2.85
N TRP A 338 1.12 -11.09 -4.02
CA TRP A 338 1.00 -9.63 -4.20
C TRP A 338 -0.33 -9.10 -3.65
N TRP A 339 -0.24 -8.06 -2.82
CA TRP A 339 -1.36 -7.29 -2.28
C TRP A 339 -1.29 -5.84 -2.75
N TYR A 340 -2.46 -5.24 -2.99
CA TYR A 340 -2.61 -3.79 -3.14
C TYR A 340 -3.37 -3.22 -1.95
N CYS A 341 -2.92 -2.06 -1.48
CA CYS A 341 -3.73 -1.13 -0.73
C CYS A 341 -4.16 0.01 -1.64
N ILE A 342 -5.40 0.46 -1.55
CA ILE A 342 -5.87 1.68 -2.22
C ILE A 342 -6.65 2.57 -1.25
N ALA A 343 -6.17 3.79 -1.03
CA ALA A 343 -6.95 4.85 -0.41
C ALA A 343 -7.59 5.72 -1.50
N THR A 344 -8.80 6.24 -1.28
CA THR A 344 -9.50 7.11 -2.25
C THR A 344 -9.94 8.45 -1.67
N ALA A 345 -9.88 9.50 -2.49
CA ALA A 345 -10.25 10.87 -2.14
C ALA A 345 -10.76 11.65 -3.36
N PRO A 346 -11.68 12.62 -3.21
CA PRO A 346 -12.05 13.52 -4.31
C PRO A 346 -10.87 14.42 -4.70
N GLY A 347 -10.72 14.68 -5.99
CA GLY A 347 -9.82 15.68 -6.57
C GLY A 347 -10.59 16.77 -7.31
N ASP A 348 -9.87 17.74 -7.87
CA ASP A 348 -10.48 18.86 -8.60
C ASP A 348 -11.23 18.39 -9.86
N PRO A 349 -12.46 18.88 -10.12
CA PRO A 349 -13.26 18.46 -11.27
C PRO A 349 -12.59 18.72 -12.63
N LEU A 350 -12.61 17.71 -13.50
CA LEU A 350 -12.08 17.79 -14.87
C LEU A 350 -13.19 18.01 -15.88
N LYS A 351 -12.85 18.54 -17.06
CA LYS A 351 -13.81 18.74 -18.16
C LYS A 351 -14.16 17.40 -18.82
N GLY A 352 -15.41 16.98 -18.71
CA GLY A 352 -15.92 15.72 -19.27
C GLY A 352 -16.12 15.74 -20.80
N PRO A 353 -16.46 14.58 -21.39
CA PRO A 353 -16.73 14.45 -22.84
C PRO A 353 -17.90 15.30 -23.34
N ASP A 354 -18.85 15.65 -22.47
CA ASP A 354 -19.97 16.58 -22.73
C ASP A 354 -19.60 18.06 -22.52
N GLY A 355 -18.33 18.35 -22.23
CA GLY A 355 -17.80 19.67 -21.95
C GLY A 355 -18.12 20.22 -20.57
N GLN A 356 -18.86 19.49 -19.73
CA GLN A 356 -19.22 19.91 -18.36
C GLN A 356 -18.17 19.46 -17.33
N PRO A 357 -18.08 20.13 -16.16
CA PRO A 357 -17.27 19.61 -15.05
C PRO A 357 -17.78 18.23 -14.59
N LYS A 358 -16.86 17.30 -14.39
CA LYS A 358 -17.10 15.95 -13.83
C LYS A 358 -16.20 15.74 -12.64
N ALA A 359 -16.69 14.98 -11.65
CA ALA A 359 -15.90 14.64 -10.48
C ALA A 359 -14.62 13.89 -10.89
N LEU A 360 -13.53 14.16 -10.17
CA LEU A 360 -12.31 13.37 -10.19
C LEU A 360 -12.20 12.62 -8.87
N ASN A 361 -11.94 11.31 -8.92
CA ASN A 361 -11.67 10.50 -7.74
C ASN A 361 -10.24 9.95 -7.83
N LEU A 362 -9.39 10.40 -6.91
CA LEU A 362 -7.99 10.03 -6.80
C LEU A 362 -7.88 8.70 -6.05
N GLY A 363 -6.91 7.87 -6.44
CA GLY A 363 -6.53 6.65 -5.73
C GLY A 363 -5.04 6.62 -5.44
N ALA A 364 -4.66 6.57 -4.16
CA ALA A 364 -3.30 6.30 -3.72
C ALA A 364 -3.14 4.78 -3.59
N VAL A 365 -2.38 4.18 -4.51
CA VAL A 365 -2.21 2.73 -4.63
C VAL A 365 -0.82 2.32 -4.15
N PHE A 366 -0.75 1.36 -3.23
CA PHE A 366 0.51 0.86 -2.68
C PHE A 366 0.58 -0.68 -2.82
N TRP A 367 1.63 -1.17 -3.47
CA TRP A 367 1.86 -2.59 -3.72
C TRP A 367 2.93 -3.17 -2.79
N LEU A 368 2.67 -4.36 -2.25
CA LEU A 368 3.62 -5.15 -1.47
C LEU A 368 3.43 -6.65 -1.69
N TYR A 369 4.51 -7.40 -1.46
CA TYR A 369 4.49 -8.85 -1.46
C TYR A 369 4.49 -9.40 -0.03
N VAL A 370 3.78 -10.51 0.16
CA VAL A 370 3.81 -11.28 1.41
C VAL A 370 4.28 -12.69 1.10
N ASP A 371 5.32 -13.15 1.77
CA ASP A 371 5.95 -14.45 1.58
C ASP A 371 5.18 -15.60 2.24
N GLY A 372 5.28 -16.77 1.61
CA GLY A 372 4.86 -18.02 2.21
C GLY A 372 5.87 -18.49 3.25
N ALA A 373 5.41 -19.14 4.33
CA ALA A 373 6.28 -19.65 5.40
C ALA A 373 7.29 -20.75 4.96
N ALA A 374 7.17 -21.24 3.71
CA ALA A 374 8.14 -22.13 3.07
C ALA A 374 9.14 -21.38 2.15
N ASP A 375 8.81 -20.18 1.70
CA ASP A 375 9.60 -19.38 0.75
C ASP A 375 10.48 -18.36 1.48
N ALA A 376 10.00 -17.82 2.60
CA ALA A 376 10.79 -17.07 3.59
C ALA A 376 11.90 -17.91 4.30
N ARG A 377 12.15 -19.14 3.84
CA ARG A 377 13.26 -20.02 4.27
C ARG A 377 14.25 -20.33 3.14
N LYS A 378 14.07 -19.72 1.97
CA LYS A 378 14.86 -19.95 0.73
C LYS A 378 15.60 -18.71 0.23
N ARG A 379 15.30 -17.53 0.81
CA ARG A 379 16.11 -16.32 0.71
C ARG A 379 17.04 -16.26 1.92
#